data_AF-A0A1J9QA15-F1
#
_entry.id   AF-A0A1J9QA15-F1
#
_cell.length_a   1.000
_cell.length_b   1.000
_cell.length_c   1.000
_cell.angle_alpha   90.00
_cell.angle_beta   90.00
_cell.angle_gamma   90.00
#
_symmetry.space_group_name_H-M   'P 1'
#
loop_
_entity.id
_entity.type
_entity.pdbx_description
1 polymer ?
#
loop_
_entity_poly.entity_id
_entity_poly.type
_entity_poly.pdbx_seq_one_letter_code
_entity_poly.pdbx_strand_id
1 'polypeptide(L)'
;MGGGPRVRYPKHVWSPAGGWYSQPANWKTNTAIIGAVMFGVAAIAFSVSADREVRTKFPEQGRFFPSRWWSKQIGEHEKESAAANKS
;
A
#
# COMPACT_ATOMS: atom_id res chain seq x y z
N MET A 1 21.39 -19.97 -3.09
CA MET A 1 21.87 -19.64 -1.72
C MET A 1 21.77 -20.89 -0.87
N GLY A 2 22.90 -21.52 -0.55
CA GLY A 2 22.96 -22.71 0.30
C GLY A 2 23.33 -22.31 1.72
N GLY A 3 22.47 -22.61 2.70
CA GLY A 3 22.80 -22.42 4.11
C GLY A 3 23.92 -23.37 4.51
N GLY A 4 24.92 -22.85 5.24
CA GLY A 4 25.99 -23.66 5.82
C GLY A 4 25.46 -24.77 6.76
N PRO A 5 26.35 -25.62 7.29
CA PRO A 5 25.95 -26.75 8.13
C PRO A 5 25.06 -26.29 9.30
N ARG A 6 23.91 -26.94 9.47
CA ARG A 6 22.95 -26.62 10.53
C ARG A 6 23.45 -27.17 11.86
N VAL A 7 23.60 -26.31 12.86
CA VAL A 7 23.90 -26.73 14.24
C VAL A 7 22.66 -27.43 14.83
N ARG A 8 22.84 -28.38 15.77
CA ARG A 8 21.72 -29.01 16.47
C ARG A 8 20.95 -27.98 17.30
N TYR A 9 19.62 -28.05 17.27
CA TYR A 9 18.72 -27.17 17.99
C TYR A 9 17.50 -27.95 18.53
N PRO A 10 16.86 -27.48 19.62
CA PRO A 10 15.68 -28.14 20.18
C PRO A 10 14.48 -28.02 19.23
N LYS A 11 13.81 -29.14 18.96
CA LYS A 11 12.69 -29.22 17.99
C LYS A 11 11.31 -28.93 18.58
N HIS A 12 11.19 -28.98 19.90
CA HIS A 12 9.93 -28.80 20.62
C HIS A 12 9.68 -27.35 21.05
N VAL A 13 10.68 -26.47 20.87
CA VAL A 13 10.54 -25.04 21.22
C VAL A 13 9.80 -24.32 20.10
N TRP A 14 8.75 -23.60 20.48
CA TRP A 14 7.97 -22.77 19.57
C TRP A 14 8.08 -21.30 19.92
N SER A 15 8.08 -20.44 18.91
CA SER A 15 8.03 -18.99 19.04
C SER A 15 7.21 -18.40 17.88
N PRO A 16 6.48 -17.29 18.10
CA PRO A 16 5.64 -16.68 17.08
C PRO A 16 6.43 -16.17 15.87
N ALA A 17 7.71 -15.81 16.05
CA ALA A 17 8.58 -15.38 14.95
C ALA A 17 9.22 -16.55 14.17
N GLY A 18 8.97 -17.79 14.60
CA GLY A 18 9.67 -18.99 14.16
C GLY A 18 10.83 -19.39 15.08
N GLY A 19 11.67 -20.30 14.60
CA GLY A 19 12.86 -20.78 15.31
C GLY A 19 14.05 -20.99 14.38
N TRP A 20 15.00 -21.81 14.81
CA TRP A 20 16.24 -22.08 14.09
C TRP A 20 16.00 -22.60 12.67
N TYR A 21 16.53 -21.86 11.67
CA TYR A 21 16.49 -22.21 10.25
C TYR A 21 15.07 -22.49 9.72
N SER A 22 14.09 -21.70 10.15
CA SER A 22 12.69 -21.86 9.76
C SER A 22 12.50 -21.72 8.25
N GLN A 23 12.16 -22.83 7.61
CA GLN A 23 11.83 -22.89 6.18
C GLN A 23 10.61 -23.81 5.99
N PRO A 24 9.40 -23.34 6.36
CA PRO A 24 8.20 -24.14 6.20
C PRO A 24 7.91 -24.37 4.71
N ALA A 25 7.39 -25.54 4.36
CA ALA A 25 7.15 -25.92 2.96
C ALA A 25 6.16 -24.98 2.23
N ASN A 26 5.25 -24.35 2.98
CA ASN A 26 4.21 -23.46 2.48
C ASN A 26 4.55 -21.96 2.58
N TRP A 27 5.82 -21.58 2.77
CA TRP A 27 6.20 -20.17 2.96
C TRP A 27 5.67 -19.25 1.85
N LYS A 28 5.70 -19.70 0.57
CA LYS A 28 5.23 -18.91 -0.57
C LYS A 28 3.76 -18.54 -0.46
N THR A 29 2.93 -19.54 -0.17
CA THR A 29 1.48 -19.36 -0.03
C THR A 29 1.17 -18.46 1.16
N ASN A 30 1.82 -18.68 2.31
CA ASN A 30 1.59 -17.85 3.49
C ASN A 30 2.00 -16.39 3.25
N THR A 31 3.13 -16.15 2.58
CA THR A 31 3.55 -14.80 2.18
C THR A 31 2.57 -14.17 1.21
N ALA A 32 2.05 -14.92 0.24
CA ALA A 32 1.05 -14.43 -0.70
C ALA A 32 -0.25 -14.01 0.01
N ILE A 33 -0.72 -14.82 0.96
CA ILE A 33 -1.92 -14.50 1.76
C ILE A 33 -1.71 -13.22 2.57
N ILE A 34 -0.61 -13.13 3.33
CA ILE A 34 -0.32 -11.93 4.13
C ILE A 34 -0.14 -10.70 3.25
N GLY A 35 0.55 -10.84 2.11
CA GLY A 35 0.69 -9.77 1.13
C GLY A 35 -0.65 -9.27 0.59
N ALA A 36 -1.57 -10.19 0.25
CA ALA A 36 -2.90 -9.85 -0.23
C ALA A 36 -3.74 -9.11 0.84
N VAL A 37 -3.67 -9.57 2.11
CA VAL A 37 -4.36 -8.90 3.22
C VAL A 37 -3.80 -7.49 3.44
N MET A 38 -2.48 -7.33 3.49
CA MET A 38 -1.82 -6.03 3.65
C MET A 38 -2.19 -5.07 2.52
N PHE A 39 -2.18 -5.56 1.27
CA PHE A 39 -2.59 -4.78 0.11
C PHE A 39 -4.06 -4.36 0.20
N GLY A 40 -4.96 -5.28 0.57
CA GLY A 40 -6.38 -4.97 0.73
C GLY A 40 -6.64 -3.89 1.78
N VAL A 41 -5.98 -3.98 2.94
CA VAL A 41 -6.08 -2.96 4.00
C VAL A 41 -5.55 -1.61 3.51
N ALA A 42 -4.40 -1.59 2.85
CA ALA A 42 -3.83 -0.37 2.30
C ALA A 42 -4.73 0.26 1.24
N ALA A 43 -5.35 -0.53 0.36
CA ALA A 43 -6.27 -0.05 -0.67
C ALA A 43 -7.53 0.58 -0.06
N ILE A 44 -8.12 -0.02 0.98
CA ILE A 44 -9.27 0.55 1.68
C ILE A 44 -8.88 1.86 2.36
N ALA A 45 -7.77 1.87 3.10
CA ALA A 45 -7.28 3.08 3.77
C ALA A 45 -6.99 4.20 2.76
N PHE A 46 -6.40 3.86 1.60
CA PHE A 46 -6.15 4.80 0.53
C PHE A 46 -7.44 5.37 -0.07
N SER A 47 -8.43 4.53 -0.38
CA SER A 47 -9.72 5.00 -0.90
C SER A 47 -10.38 5.99 0.06
N VAL A 48 -10.42 5.63 1.34
CA VAL A 48 -10.99 6.49 2.39
C VAL A 48 -10.20 7.79 2.53
N SER A 49 -8.87 7.74 2.42
CA SER A 49 -8.02 8.93 2.47
C SER A 49 -8.25 9.84 1.27
N ALA A 50 -8.38 9.29 0.06
CA ALA A 50 -8.61 10.04 -1.16
C ALA A 50 -9.99 10.74 -1.15
N ASP A 51 -11.03 10.06 -0.64
CA ASP A 51 -12.38 10.63 -0.51
C ASP A 51 -12.45 11.77 0.52
N ARG A 52 -11.62 11.69 1.58
CA ARG A 52 -11.55 12.70 2.65
C ARG A 52 -10.54 13.80 2.39
N GLU A 53 -9.84 13.74 1.27
CA GLU A 53 -8.80 14.70 0.93
C GLU A 53 -9.41 16.06 0.56
N VAL A 54 -9.16 17.06 1.41
CA VAL A 54 -9.58 18.45 1.18
C VAL A 54 -8.38 19.38 1.24
N ARG A 55 -8.30 20.29 0.27
CA ARG A 55 -7.29 21.33 0.12
C ARG A 55 -7.92 22.69 0.28
N THR A 56 -7.28 23.53 1.09
CA THR A 56 -7.63 24.94 1.26
C THR A 56 -7.07 25.81 0.14
N LYS A 57 -5.95 25.39 -0.46
CA LYS A 57 -5.31 26.06 -1.60
C LYS A 57 -5.13 25.06 -2.75
N PHE A 58 -5.61 25.44 -3.92
CA PHE A 58 -5.40 24.65 -5.14
C PHE A 58 -3.96 24.82 -5.66
N PRO A 59 -3.41 23.77 -6.29
CA PRO A 59 -2.09 23.84 -6.92
C PRO A 59 -2.08 24.82 -8.09
N GLU A 60 -0.90 25.38 -8.37
CA GLU A 60 -0.68 26.28 -9.51
C GLU A 60 -0.90 25.56 -10.85
N GLN A 61 -1.45 26.29 -11.82
CA GLN A 61 -1.69 25.76 -13.17
C GLN A 61 -0.39 25.26 -13.80
N GLY A 62 -0.39 24.03 -14.31
CA GLY A 62 0.78 23.40 -14.95
C GLY A 62 1.74 22.67 -14.00
N ARG A 63 1.57 22.77 -12.67
CA ARG A 63 2.41 22.04 -11.72
C ARG A 63 2.01 20.55 -11.62
N PHE A 64 2.99 19.65 -11.63
CA PHE A 64 2.73 18.23 -11.39
C PHE A 64 2.53 17.93 -9.90
N PHE A 65 1.48 17.17 -9.61
CA PHE A 65 1.25 16.55 -8.31
C PHE A 65 0.43 15.26 -8.54
N PRO A 66 0.79 14.14 -7.91
CA PRO A 66 0.23 12.83 -8.26
C PRO A 66 -1.22 12.68 -7.82
N SER A 67 -1.60 13.37 -6.73
CA SER A 67 -2.96 13.31 -6.17
C SER A 67 -4.05 13.83 -7.08
N ARG A 68 -3.70 14.53 -8.17
CA ARG A 68 -4.62 14.90 -9.24
C ARG A 68 -5.45 13.72 -9.77
N TRP A 69 -4.91 12.50 -9.69
CA TRP A 69 -5.56 11.31 -10.25
C TRP A 69 -6.63 10.70 -9.33
N TRP A 70 -6.61 11.02 -8.04
CA TRP A 70 -7.53 10.40 -7.06
C TRP A 70 -8.26 11.40 -6.17
N SER A 71 -7.78 12.65 -6.03
CA SER A 71 -8.45 13.66 -5.23
C SER A 71 -9.73 14.15 -5.93
N LYS A 72 -10.89 13.85 -5.33
CA LYS A 72 -12.20 14.27 -5.83
C LYS A 72 -12.31 15.80 -6.02
N GLN A 73 -11.91 16.56 -5.01
CA GLN A 73 -11.97 18.03 -5.02
C GLN A 73 -11.20 18.66 -6.19
N ILE A 74 -10.06 18.07 -6.58
CA ILE A 74 -9.25 18.58 -7.69
C ILE A 74 -9.95 18.31 -9.02
N GLY A 75 -10.48 17.10 -9.21
CA GLY A 75 -11.20 16.75 -10.43
C GLY A 75 -12.46 17.61 -10.63
N GLU A 76 -13.14 18.02 -9.56
CA GLU A 76 -14.28 18.94 -9.62
C GLU A 76 -13.83 20.36 -10.00
N HIS A 77 -12.79 20.88 -9.33
CA HIS A 77 -12.25 22.21 -9.61
C HIS A 77 -11.70 22.37 -11.04
N GLU A 78 -11.02 21.34 -11.57
CA GLU A 78 -10.51 21.33 -12.95
C GLU A 78 -11.67 21.36 -13.97
N LYS A 79 -12.80 20.67 -13.71
CA LYS A 79 -13.99 20.69 -14.57
C LYS A 79 -14.67 22.06 -14.58
N GLU A 80 -14.83 22.68 -13.42
CA GLU A 80 -15.41 24.02 -13.28
C GLU A 80 -14.58 25.07 -14.02
N SER A 81 -13.25 25.04 -13.81
CA SER A 81 -12.31 25.95 -14.49
C SER A 81 -12.35 25.78 -16.01
N ALA A 82 -12.48 24.54 -16.49
CA ALA A 82 -12.59 24.25 -17.92
C ALA A 82 -13.94 24.67 -18.52
N ALA A 83 -15.03 24.66 -17.75
CA ALA A 83 -16.33 25.16 -18.19
C ALA A 83 -16.37 26.69 -18.24
N ALA A 84 -15.81 27.36 -17.23
CA ALA A 84 -15.70 28.81 -17.18
C ALA A 84 -14.87 29.37 -18.35
N ASN A 85 -13.77 28.72 -18.73
CA ASN A 85 -12.92 29.15 -19.84
C ASN A 85 -13.55 28.93 -21.23
N LYS A 86 -14.68 28.20 -21.31
CA LYS A 86 -15.43 27.97 -22.56
C LYS A 86 -16.60 28.93 -22.75
N SER A 87 -16.95 29.71 -21.72
CA SER A 87 -18.04 30.70 -21.72
C SER A 87 -17.50 32.07 -22.08
#